data_AF-A0A7S3EKP1-F1
#
_entry.id   AF-A0A7S3EKP1-F1
#
_cell.length_a   1.000
_cell.length_b   1.000
_cell.length_c   1.000
_cell.angle_alpha   90.00
_cell.angle_beta   90.00
_cell.angle_gamma   90.00
#
_symmetry.space_group_name_H-M   'P 1'
#
loop_
_entity.id
_entity.type
_entity.pdbx_description
1 polymer ?
#
loop_
_entity_poly.entity_id
_entity_poly.type
_entity_poly.pdbx_seq_one_letter_code
_entity_poly.pdbx_strand_id
1 'polypeptide(L)'
;MGRVSFVLGGLVKLRRQHLLTTRTCVSMRIGTHDGAFHCDEALACYMLKKVDKFKSSPIVRTRDKATLNELECVVDVGGVYDPQTLRFDHHQRGFFETFNTVKKTKLSSAGLVYKHFGRQVIESVLDQKIADQDLETVYNKVYSSFIEEVDGVDNGIQQYDTEAPPKYEANSSLSARVGRLNPAWDDQNPDYDGCFEKAMELTGSELEDTIKSVYHSWLPGKSILLDAVEGRFKVRRAGAPSTVKNYFLSSLGRTFTLSKKSSVSKPNM
;
A
#
# COMPACT_ATOMS: atom_id res chain seq x y z
N MET A 1 21.86 5.94 89.89
CA MET A 1 23.06 6.16 89.04
C MET A 1 22.89 5.34 87.76
N GLY A 2 22.78 6.01 86.61
CA GLY A 2 22.84 5.43 85.25
C GLY A 2 21.68 4.50 84.86
N ARG A 3 21.11 4.50 83.65
CA ARG A 3 21.44 5.11 82.36
C ARG A 3 20.12 5.24 81.58
N VAL A 4 19.94 6.37 80.91
CA VAL A 4 18.95 6.54 79.84
C VAL A 4 19.51 5.86 78.59
N SER A 5 18.73 4.99 77.95
CA SER A 5 19.03 4.48 76.61
C SER A 5 17.86 4.77 75.67
N PHE A 6 18.13 5.69 74.74
CA PHE A 6 17.37 5.90 73.52
C PHE A 6 17.54 4.69 72.60
N VAL A 7 16.46 4.24 71.97
CA VAL A 7 16.53 3.40 70.76
C VAL A 7 15.78 4.12 69.65
N LEU A 8 16.53 4.52 68.64
CA LEU A 8 16.09 5.15 67.41
C LEU A 8 15.80 4.07 66.35
N GLY A 9 14.70 4.22 65.62
CA GLY A 9 14.63 4.02 64.17
C GLY A 9 14.79 2.61 63.59
N GLY A 10 13.69 2.08 63.06
CA GLY A 10 13.70 0.93 62.14
C GLY A 10 12.41 0.86 61.33
N LEU A 11 12.22 1.76 60.35
CA LEU A 11 11.11 1.71 59.40
C LEU A 11 11.42 0.65 58.34
N VAL A 12 10.72 -0.49 58.37
CA VAL A 12 10.82 -1.53 57.34
C VAL A 12 10.15 -1.03 56.06
N LYS A 13 10.94 -0.62 55.07
CA LYS A 13 10.47 -0.35 53.70
C LYS A 13 10.09 -1.67 53.03
N LEU A 14 8.79 -1.97 52.95
CA LEU A 14 8.28 -3.00 52.04
C LEU A 14 8.60 -2.58 50.59
N ARG A 15 9.56 -3.25 49.95
CA ARG A 15 9.75 -3.20 48.51
C ARG A 15 8.58 -3.93 47.85
N ARG A 16 7.66 -3.18 47.23
CA ARG A 16 6.74 -3.73 46.22
C ARG A 16 7.60 -4.26 45.07
N GLN A 17 7.71 -5.58 44.94
CA GLN A 17 8.18 -6.21 43.72
C GLN A 17 7.11 -5.97 42.65
N HIS A 18 7.41 -5.12 41.67
CA HIS A 18 6.64 -5.09 40.43
C HIS A 18 6.93 -6.40 39.69
N LEU A 19 5.95 -7.31 39.69
CA LEU A 19 5.90 -8.38 38.70
C LEU A 19 5.78 -7.70 37.33
N LEU A 20 6.88 -7.66 36.59
CA LEU A 20 6.85 -7.42 35.16
C LEU A 20 6.24 -8.67 34.53
N THR A 21 4.95 -8.60 34.18
CA THR A 21 4.31 -9.60 33.34
C THR A 21 5.01 -9.53 31.98
N THR A 22 5.98 -10.41 31.74
CA THR A 22 6.50 -10.64 30.40
C THR A 22 5.35 -11.22 29.58
N ARG A 23 4.62 -10.36 28.86
CA ARG A 23 3.85 -10.81 27.71
C ARG A 23 4.85 -11.52 26.80
N THR A 24 4.73 -12.84 26.70
CA THR A 24 5.31 -13.58 25.59
C THR A 24 4.72 -12.95 24.34
N CYS A 25 5.50 -12.11 23.67
CA CYS A 25 5.12 -11.55 22.38
C CYS A 25 5.18 -12.74 21.42
N VAL A 26 4.07 -13.44 21.25
CA VAL A 26 3.95 -14.44 20.18
C VAL A 26 4.21 -13.66 18.90
N SER A 27 5.31 -13.97 18.22
CA SER A 27 5.61 -13.35 16.94
C SER A 27 4.49 -13.74 16.00
N MET A 28 3.69 -12.77 15.54
CA MET A 28 2.67 -13.02 14.52
C MET A 28 3.35 -13.71 13.33
N ARG A 29 2.75 -14.74 12.76
CA ARG A 29 3.25 -15.43 11.56
C ARG A 29 2.32 -15.13 10.39
N ILE A 30 2.90 -15.00 9.20
CA ILE A 30 2.17 -14.72 7.97
C ILE A 30 2.22 -15.96 7.09
N GLY A 31 1.07 -16.54 6.78
CA GLY A 31 0.91 -17.64 5.84
C GLY A 31 0.64 -17.15 4.43
N THR A 32 1.27 -17.79 3.44
CA THR A 32 0.90 -17.72 2.02
C THR A 32 1.17 -19.07 1.36
N HIS A 33 0.79 -19.26 0.10
CA HIS A 33 1.04 -20.53 -0.58
C HIS A 33 2.51 -20.74 -0.94
N ASP A 34 2.89 -22.01 -1.08
CA ASP A 34 4.22 -22.46 -1.50
C ASP A 34 4.35 -22.61 -3.04
N GLY A 35 5.53 -23.01 -3.52
CA GLY A 35 5.79 -23.22 -4.96
C GLY A 35 5.82 -21.92 -5.76
N ALA A 36 5.35 -21.98 -7.01
CA ALA A 36 5.29 -20.80 -7.88
C ALA A 36 4.48 -19.68 -7.23
N PHE A 37 4.95 -18.45 -7.36
CA PHE A 37 4.39 -17.25 -6.73
C PHE A 37 4.02 -16.16 -7.72
N HIS A 38 3.15 -15.27 -7.29
CA HIS A 38 2.64 -14.14 -8.04
C HIS A 38 3.07 -12.81 -7.40
N CYS A 39 2.57 -11.74 -7.99
CA CYS A 39 2.88 -10.38 -7.59
C CYS A 39 2.14 -9.98 -6.32
N ASP A 40 0.90 -10.44 -6.18
CA ASP A 40 -0.02 -9.93 -5.18
C ASP A 40 0.34 -10.47 -3.78
N GLU A 41 0.67 -11.75 -3.63
CA GLU A 41 1.04 -12.31 -2.34
C GLU A 41 2.45 -11.90 -1.90
N ALA A 42 3.36 -11.67 -2.84
CA ALA A 42 4.66 -11.04 -2.57
C ALA A 42 4.49 -9.61 -2.03
N LEU A 43 3.67 -8.78 -2.71
CA LEU A 43 3.39 -7.41 -2.30
C LEU A 43 2.60 -7.36 -0.98
N ALA A 44 1.63 -8.25 -0.78
CA ALA A 44 0.86 -8.39 0.45
C ALA A 44 1.77 -8.67 1.65
N CYS A 45 2.68 -9.65 1.51
CA CYS A 45 3.66 -9.99 2.54
C CYS A 45 4.59 -8.81 2.85
N TYR A 46 5.04 -8.07 1.83
CA TYR A 46 5.87 -6.88 2.03
C TYR A 46 5.13 -5.79 2.81
N MET A 47 3.89 -5.48 2.42
CA MET A 47 3.06 -4.49 3.10
C MET A 47 2.81 -4.86 4.56
N LEU A 48 2.51 -6.12 4.85
CA LEU A 48 2.32 -6.57 6.22
C LEU A 48 3.59 -6.33 7.05
N LYS A 49 4.80 -6.58 6.53
CA LYS A 49 6.05 -6.28 7.23
C LYS A 49 6.31 -4.78 7.49
N LYS A 50 5.55 -3.86 6.89
CA LYS A 50 5.56 -2.43 7.22
C LYS A 50 4.61 -2.06 8.36
N VAL A 51 3.82 -3.00 8.85
CA VAL A 51 2.93 -2.81 10.00
C VAL A 51 3.63 -3.28 11.27
N ASP A 52 3.63 -2.46 12.33
CA ASP A 52 4.39 -2.72 13.56
C ASP A 52 4.20 -4.12 14.15
N LYS A 53 2.94 -4.61 14.19
CA LYS A 53 2.62 -5.94 14.74
C LYS A 53 3.18 -7.11 13.92
N PHE A 54 3.58 -6.86 12.67
CA PHE A 54 4.05 -7.86 11.71
C PHE A 54 5.50 -7.65 11.25
N LYS A 55 6.16 -6.59 11.73
CA LYS A 55 7.47 -6.15 11.22
C LYS A 55 8.55 -7.24 11.25
N SER A 56 8.54 -8.05 12.30
CA SER A 56 9.44 -9.19 12.49
C SER A 56 8.78 -10.55 12.28
N SER A 57 7.60 -10.58 11.64
CA SER A 57 6.86 -11.82 11.40
C SER A 57 7.59 -12.71 10.40
N PRO A 58 7.81 -14.00 10.72
CA PRO A 58 8.25 -14.95 9.71
C PRO A 58 7.13 -15.20 8.72
N ILE A 59 7.53 -15.54 7.49
CA ILE A 59 6.61 -15.98 6.44
C ILE A 59 6.66 -17.50 6.38
N VAL A 60 5.49 -18.11 6.39
CA VAL A 60 5.29 -19.56 6.27
C VAL A 60 4.62 -19.82 4.92
N ARG A 61 5.35 -20.44 4.00
CA ARG A 61 4.85 -20.79 2.66
C ARG A 61 4.33 -22.22 2.68
N THR A 62 3.01 -22.40 2.56
CA THR A 62 2.36 -23.72 2.60
C THR A 62 0.91 -23.65 2.10
N ARG A 63 0.39 -24.76 1.57
CA ARG A 63 -1.05 -24.97 1.32
C ARG A 63 -1.71 -25.91 2.34
N ASP A 64 -0.97 -26.40 3.33
CA ASP A 64 -1.52 -27.28 4.35
C ASP A 64 -2.51 -26.54 5.27
N LYS A 65 -3.78 -26.94 5.22
CA LYS A 65 -4.85 -26.26 5.95
C LYS A 65 -4.66 -26.32 7.46
N ALA A 66 -4.10 -27.41 8.00
CA ALA A 66 -3.86 -27.52 9.43
C ALA A 66 -2.85 -26.46 9.89
N THR A 67 -1.74 -26.34 9.17
CA THR A 67 -0.72 -25.30 9.40
C THR A 67 -1.32 -23.91 9.26
N LEU A 68 -2.04 -23.61 8.16
CA LEU A 68 -2.64 -22.29 7.92
C LEU A 68 -3.62 -21.86 9.02
N ASN A 69 -4.37 -22.81 9.60
CA ASN A 69 -5.31 -22.53 10.68
C ASN A 69 -4.62 -22.08 11.97
N GLU A 70 -3.35 -22.42 12.16
CA GLU A 70 -2.55 -22.01 13.33
C GLU A 70 -1.85 -20.65 13.14
N LEU A 71 -1.83 -20.10 11.93
CA LEU A 71 -1.14 -18.85 11.63
C LEU A 71 -2.02 -17.63 11.94
N GLU A 72 -1.39 -16.57 12.41
CA GLU A 72 -2.09 -15.37 12.86
C GLU A 72 -2.62 -14.51 11.70
N CYS A 73 -1.95 -14.52 10.55
CA CYS A 73 -2.38 -13.86 9.32
C CYS A 73 -2.18 -14.80 8.14
N VAL A 74 -3.12 -14.85 7.19
CA VAL A 74 -3.00 -15.66 5.97
C VAL A 74 -3.41 -14.81 4.78
N VAL A 75 -2.61 -14.83 3.72
CA VAL A 75 -2.86 -14.13 2.45
C VAL A 75 -2.81 -15.15 1.32
N ASP A 76 -3.63 -14.94 0.29
CA ASP A 76 -3.59 -15.68 -0.97
C ASP A 76 -3.78 -17.20 -0.92
N VAL A 77 -4.20 -17.71 0.24
CA VAL A 77 -4.47 -19.12 0.45
C VAL A 77 -5.50 -19.30 1.57
N GLY A 78 -6.20 -20.44 1.55
CA GLY A 78 -7.15 -20.83 2.60
C GLY A 78 -8.62 -20.60 2.23
N GLY A 79 -8.92 -19.84 1.18
CA GLY A 79 -10.24 -19.61 0.61
C GLY A 79 -11.16 -18.74 1.44
N VAL A 80 -10.59 -17.83 2.26
CA VAL A 80 -11.34 -17.00 3.21
C VAL A 80 -10.88 -15.55 3.14
N TYR A 81 -11.83 -14.63 2.98
CA TYR A 81 -11.65 -13.21 3.29
C TYR A 81 -12.39 -12.88 4.58
N ASP A 82 -11.63 -12.58 5.62
CA ASP A 82 -12.13 -12.06 6.89
C ASP A 82 -11.06 -11.17 7.54
N PRO A 83 -11.22 -9.83 7.50
CA PRO A 83 -10.24 -8.92 8.09
C PRO A 83 -10.18 -9.00 9.62
N GLN A 84 -11.21 -9.53 10.30
CA GLN A 84 -11.20 -9.68 11.76
C GLN A 84 -10.27 -10.81 12.20
N THR A 85 -10.23 -11.90 11.43
CA THR A 85 -9.33 -13.04 11.64
C THR A 85 -8.08 -12.99 10.75
N LEU A 86 -7.84 -11.85 10.09
CA LEU A 86 -6.66 -11.59 9.25
C LEU A 86 -6.48 -12.64 8.15
N ARG A 87 -7.57 -12.93 7.44
CA ARG A 87 -7.62 -13.80 6.28
C ARG A 87 -7.88 -12.95 5.05
N PHE A 88 -6.95 -12.95 4.10
CA PHE A 88 -6.97 -12.09 2.92
C PHE A 88 -6.77 -12.93 1.67
N ASP A 89 -7.70 -13.87 1.42
CA ASP A 89 -7.78 -14.62 0.18
C ASP A 89 -8.97 -14.13 -0.67
N HIS A 90 -8.83 -14.20 -2.00
CA HIS A 90 -9.77 -13.73 -3.01
C HIS A 90 -10.28 -14.85 -3.93
N HIS A 91 -9.77 -16.08 -3.77
CA HIS A 91 -10.05 -17.24 -4.63
C HIS A 91 -11.44 -17.87 -4.43
N GLN A 92 -12.16 -17.51 -3.38
CA GLN A 92 -13.49 -18.05 -3.09
C GLN A 92 -14.51 -17.70 -4.17
N ARG A 93 -15.36 -18.68 -4.49
CA ARG A 93 -16.48 -18.47 -5.42
C ARG A 93 -17.39 -17.36 -4.91
N GLY A 94 -17.76 -16.44 -5.81
CA GLY A 94 -18.62 -15.31 -5.47
C GLY A 94 -17.88 -14.17 -4.75
N PHE A 95 -16.55 -14.16 -4.75
CA PHE A 95 -15.81 -12.99 -4.28
C PHE A 95 -15.88 -11.83 -5.28
N PHE A 96 -16.39 -10.69 -4.83
CA PHE A 96 -16.57 -9.48 -5.65
C PHE A 96 -16.19 -8.19 -4.88
N GLU A 97 -15.37 -8.32 -3.82
CA GLU A 97 -14.96 -7.16 -3.05
C GLU A 97 -14.12 -6.22 -3.92
N THR A 98 -14.42 -4.93 -3.83
CA THR A 98 -13.66 -3.85 -4.48
C THR A 98 -13.08 -2.92 -3.42
N PHE A 99 -12.12 -2.08 -3.81
CA PHE A 99 -11.46 -1.15 -2.89
C PHE A 99 -12.43 -0.19 -2.19
N ASN A 100 -13.37 0.36 -2.96
CA ASN A 100 -14.43 1.24 -2.50
C ASN A 100 -15.61 1.20 -3.49
N THR A 101 -16.67 1.96 -3.21
CA THR A 101 -17.87 2.00 -4.04
C THR A 101 -17.65 2.50 -5.48
N VAL A 102 -16.57 3.25 -5.71
CA VAL A 102 -16.22 3.83 -7.01
C VAL A 102 -15.46 2.82 -7.89
N LYS A 103 -14.49 2.13 -7.31
CA LYS A 103 -13.65 1.15 -8.02
C LYS A 103 -14.42 -0.12 -8.33
N LYS A 104 -14.16 -0.68 -9.52
CA LYS A 104 -14.84 -1.88 -10.04
C LYS A 104 -13.91 -3.10 -10.14
N THR A 105 -12.60 -2.87 -10.07
CA THR A 105 -11.59 -3.93 -10.03
C THR A 105 -11.78 -4.76 -8.77
N LYS A 106 -11.95 -6.07 -8.96
CA LYS A 106 -11.97 -7.07 -7.89
C LYS A 106 -10.59 -7.09 -7.22
N LEU A 107 -10.54 -7.14 -5.89
CA LEU A 107 -9.27 -7.15 -5.16
C LEU A 107 -8.56 -8.51 -5.24
N SER A 108 -7.24 -8.47 -5.36
CA SER A 108 -6.29 -9.55 -5.06
C SER A 108 -5.93 -9.55 -3.56
N SER A 109 -5.06 -10.46 -3.13
CA SER A 109 -4.58 -10.47 -1.75
C SER A 109 -3.80 -9.19 -1.38
N ALA A 110 -3.04 -8.62 -2.34
CA ALA A 110 -2.41 -7.30 -2.17
C ALA A 110 -3.45 -6.19 -1.94
N GLY A 111 -4.49 -6.14 -2.78
CA GLY A 111 -5.56 -5.16 -2.66
C GLY A 111 -6.30 -5.24 -1.33
N LEU A 112 -6.55 -6.46 -0.83
CA LEU A 112 -7.16 -6.69 0.47
C LEU A 112 -6.27 -6.19 1.62
N VAL A 113 -5.00 -6.57 1.63
CA VAL A 113 -4.04 -6.09 2.65
C VAL A 113 -3.93 -4.57 2.60
N TYR A 114 -3.81 -3.98 1.41
CA TYR A 114 -3.74 -2.53 1.25
C TYR A 114 -5.03 -1.84 1.73
N LYS A 115 -6.21 -2.43 1.48
CA LYS A 115 -7.49 -1.88 1.95
C LYS A 115 -7.55 -1.69 3.47
N HIS A 116 -6.95 -2.63 4.22
CA HIS A 116 -7.01 -2.64 5.69
C HIS A 116 -5.78 -1.99 6.36
N PHE A 117 -4.61 -2.07 5.72
CA PHE A 117 -3.34 -1.63 6.32
C PHE A 117 -2.64 -0.51 5.54
N GLY A 118 -3.09 -0.14 4.34
CA GLY A 118 -2.40 0.77 3.44
C GLY A 118 -2.07 2.13 4.06
N ARG A 119 -2.91 2.64 4.97
CA ARG A 119 -2.65 3.86 5.75
C ARG A 119 -1.42 3.72 6.65
N GLN A 120 -1.33 2.62 7.39
CA GLN A 120 -0.18 2.32 8.26
C GLN A 120 1.08 2.07 7.44
N VAL A 121 0.94 1.38 6.30
CA VAL A 121 2.04 1.16 5.36
C VAL A 121 2.59 2.49 4.84
N ILE A 122 1.72 3.42 4.41
CA ILE A 122 2.14 4.74 3.92
C ILE A 122 2.93 5.51 4.98
N GLU A 123 2.40 5.62 6.20
CA GLU A 123 3.09 6.31 7.29
C GLU A 123 4.40 5.63 7.69
N SER A 124 4.44 4.29 7.69
CA SER A 124 5.67 3.54 7.95
C SER A 124 6.73 3.76 6.88
N VAL A 125 6.36 3.86 5.60
CA VAL A 125 7.29 4.10 4.50
C VAL A 125 7.84 5.52 4.52
N LEU A 126 7.01 6.49 4.92
CA LEU A 126 7.38 7.90 5.01
C LEU A 126 8.03 8.28 6.35
N ASP A 127 8.10 7.34 7.28
CA ASP A 127 8.62 7.48 8.64
C ASP A 127 8.04 8.71 9.38
N GLN A 128 6.75 8.99 9.14
CA GLN A 128 6.07 10.13 9.73
C GLN A 128 4.55 9.96 9.73
N LYS A 129 3.89 10.66 10.66
CA LYS A 129 2.43 10.86 10.62
C LYS A 129 2.06 11.92 9.61
N ILE A 130 0.95 11.71 8.93
CA ILE A 130 0.43 12.60 7.90
C ILE A 130 -0.93 13.12 8.35
N ALA A 131 -1.29 14.35 7.98
CA ALA A 131 -2.64 14.86 8.24
C ALA A 131 -3.70 13.97 7.56
N ASP A 132 -4.80 13.66 8.25
CA ASP A 132 -5.81 12.69 7.78
C ASP A 132 -6.28 12.94 6.34
N GLN A 133 -6.51 14.20 5.96
CA GLN A 133 -6.94 14.57 4.61
C GLN A 133 -5.88 14.23 3.53
N ASP A 134 -4.61 14.48 3.84
CA ASP A 134 -3.50 14.17 2.94
C ASP A 134 -3.26 12.67 2.89
N LEU A 135 -3.35 11.98 4.03
CA LEU A 135 -3.24 10.53 4.12
C LEU A 135 -4.31 9.85 3.27
N GLU A 136 -5.57 10.26 3.35
CA GLU A 136 -6.64 9.72 2.50
C GLU A 136 -6.41 10.04 1.02
N THR A 137 -5.88 11.22 0.70
CA THR A 137 -5.56 11.61 -0.67
C THR A 137 -4.45 10.74 -1.25
N VAL A 138 -3.37 10.50 -0.49
CA VAL A 138 -2.26 9.62 -0.87
C VAL A 138 -2.75 8.18 -0.97
N TYR A 139 -3.50 7.70 0.02
CA TYR A 139 -4.04 6.35 0.08
C TYR A 139 -4.85 5.96 -1.17
N ASN A 140 -5.76 6.83 -1.60
CA ASN A 140 -6.54 6.61 -2.82
C ASN A 140 -5.69 6.73 -4.09
N LYS A 141 -4.69 7.62 -4.11
CA LYS A 141 -3.83 7.83 -5.27
C LYS A 141 -2.86 6.67 -5.47
N VAL A 142 -2.24 6.16 -4.42
CA VAL A 142 -1.36 4.98 -4.45
C VAL A 142 -2.14 3.75 -4.91
N TYR A 143 -3.36 3.53 -4.39
CA TYR A 143 -4.21 2.45 -4.91
C TYR A 143 -4.41 2.57 -6.42
N SER A 144 -4.89 3.73 -6.87
CA SER A 144 -5.25 3.95 -8.29
C SER A 144 -4.05 3.99 -9.24
N SER A 145 -2.83 4.11 -8.73
CA SER A 145 -1.63 4.25 -9.58
C SER A 145 -0.71 3.03 -9.53
N PHE A 146 -0.99 2.06 -8.64
CA PHE A 146 -0.09 0.94 -8.40
C PHE A 146 -0.84 -0.32 -7.97
N ILE A 147 -1.56 -0.29 -6.84
CA ILE A 147 -2.21 -1.50 -6.29
C ILE A 147 -3.29 -2.05 -7.24
N GLU A 148 -4.07 -1.17 -7.87
CA GLU A 148 -5.16 -1.57 -8.77
C GLU A 148 -4.67 -2.33 -10.01
N GLU A 149 -3.43 -2.07 -10.47
CA GLU A 149 -2.82 -2.86 -11.56
C GLU A 149 -2.58 -4.30 -11.11
N VAL A 150 -2.04 -4.48 -9.90
CA VAL A 150 -1.80 -5.81 -9.31
C VAL A 150 -3.12 -6.56 -9.16
N ASP A 151 -4.15 -5.91 -8.60
CA ASP A 151 -5.49 -6.46 -8.47
C ASP A 151 -6.09 -6.90 -9.82
N GLY A 152 -5.95 -6.04 -10.83
CA GLY A 152 -6.47 -6.31 -12.17
C GLY A 152 -5.77 -7.49 -12.84
N VAL A 153 -4.43 -7.50 -12.84
CA VAL A 153 -3.63 -8.56 -13.46
C VAL A 153 -3.91 -9.91 -12.81
N ASP A 154 -3.91 -9.95 -11.49
CA ASP A 154 -4.09 -11.17 -10.71
C ASP A 154 -5.49 -11.78 -10.90
N ASN A 155 -6.54 -10.95 -10.96
CA ASN A 155 -7.90 -11.42 -11.24
C ASN A 155 -8.20 -11.62 -12.74
N GLY A 156 -7.20 -11.47 -13.63
CA GLY A 156 -7.37 -11.62 -15.08
C GLY A 156 -8.29 -10.57 -15.71
N ILE A 157 -8.39 -9.38 -15.11
CA ILE A 157 -9.23 -8.28 -15.59
C ILE A 157 -8.49 -7.53 -16.70
N GLN A 158 -9.12 -7.43 -17.87
CA GLN A 158 -8.59 -6.65 -18.98
C GLN A 158 -8.69 -5.15 -18.68
N GLN A 159 -7.67 -4.39 -19.11
CA GLN A 159 -7.64 -2.93 -18.93
C GLN A 159 -8.71 -2.19 -19.73
N TYR A 160 -9.22 -2.80 -20.80
CA TYR A 160 -10.18 -2.21 -21.72
C TYR A 160 -11.29 -3.22 -22.03
N ASP A 161 -12.52 -2.74 -22.17
CA ASP A 161 -13.68 -3.52 -22.59
C ASP A 161 -13.68 -3.64 -24.13
N THR A 162 -12.84 -4.54 -24.66
CA THR A 162 -12.64 -4.74 -26.10
C THR A 162 -12.17 -6.15 -26.44
N GLU A 163 -12.71 -6.71 -27.50
CA GLU A 163 -12.30 -8.03 -28.05
C GLU A 163 -11.11 -7.92 -29.03
N ALA A 164 -10.70 -6.70 -29.38
CA ALA A 164 -9.59 -6.50 -30.30
C ALA A 164 -8.25 -6.92 -29.66
N PRO A 165 -7.41 -7.71 -30.36
CA PRO A 165 -6.10 -8.09 -29.83
C PRO A 165 -5.18 -6.86 -29.71
N PRO A 166 -4.23 -6.88 -28.76
CA PRO A 166 -3.27 -5.80 -28.62
C PRO A 166 -2.39 -5.70 -29.87
N LYS A 167 -2.02 -4.47 -30.25
CA LYS A 167 -1.12 -4.25 -31.39
C LYS A 167 0.32 -4.72 -31.12
N TYR A 168 0.70 -4.84 -29.85
CA TYR A 168 1.97 -5.35 -29.37
C TYR A 168 1.81 -5.85 -27.93
N GLU A 169 2.66 -6.79 -27.52
CA GLU A 169 2.70 -7.28 -26.14
C GLU A 169 3.70 -6.49 -25.30
N ALA A 170 3.32 -6.10 -24.08
CA ALA A 170 4.19 -5.44 -23.12
C ALA A 170 4.42 -6.36 -21.92
N ASN A 171 5.65 -6.86 -21.76
CA ASN A 171 6.02 -7.86 -20.75
C ASN A 171 6.91 -7.29 -19.63
N SER A 172 6.80 -5.98 -19.39
CA SER A 172 7.61 -5.24 -18.40
C SER A 172 6.82 -4.79 -17.17
N SER A 173 5.55 -5.19 -17.01
CA SER A 173 4.77 -4.91 -15.81
C SER A 173 5.42 -5.50 -14.56
N LEU A 174 5.06 -4.98 -13.39
CA LEU A 174 5.57 -5.50 -12.11
C LEU A 174 5.25 -7.00 -11.98
N SER A 175 4.02 -7.43 -12.30
CA SER A 175 3.66 -8.84 -12.26
C SER A 175 4.47 -9.71 -13.22
N ALA A 176 4.79 -9.21 -14.42
CA ALA A 176 5.66 -9.93 -15.35
C ALA A 176 7.11 -10.02 -14.84
N ARG A 177 7.61 -8.97 -14.17
CA ARG A 177 8.94 -8.97 -13.54
C ARG A 177 9.01 -9.95 -12.37
N VAL A 178 7.98 -10.00 -11.53
CA VAL A 178 7.85 -10.98 -10.45
C VAL A 178 7.77 -12.40 -11.01
N GLY A 179 6.97 -12.61 -12.06
CA GLY A 179 6.88 -13.91 -12.74
C GLY A 179 8.24 -14.44 -13.20
N ARG A 180 9.12 -13.57 -13.68
CA ARG A 180 10.51 -13.93 -14.09
C ARG A 180 11.43 -14.31 -12.92
N LEU A 181 11.06 -14.03 -11.68
CA LEU A 181 11.81 -14.47 -10.51
C LEU A 181 11.46 -15.90 -10.11
N ASN A 182 10.34 -16.46 -10.59
CA ASN A 182 10.06 -17.87 -10.37
C ASN A 182 11.18 -18.74 -10.98
N PRO A 183 11.55 -19.84 -10.31
CA PRO A 183 12.43 -20.85 -10.90
C PRO A 183 11.94 -21.33 -12.28
N ALA A 184 12.88 -21.74 -13.13
CA ALA A 184 12.55 -22.30 -14.43
C ALA A 184 11.75 -23.61 -14.27
N TRP A 185 10.91 -23.91 -15.25
CA TRP A 185 10.05 -25.10 -15.22
C TRP A 185 10.84 -26.42 -15.21
N ASP A 186 12.09 -26.41 -15.68
CA ASP A 186 13.00 -27.54 -15.78
C ASP A 186 14.11 -27.54 -14.71
N ASP A 187 14.06 -26.62 -13.75
CA ASP A 187 14.98 -26.60 -12.62
C ASP A 187 14.80 -27.87 -11.75
N GLN A 188 15.90 -28.60 -11.55
CA GLN A 188 15.91 -29.86 -10.81
C GLN A 188 15.90 -29.64 -9.29
N ASN A 189 16.25 -28.45 -8.82
CA ASN A 189 16.27 -28.11 -7.39
C ASN A 189 15.89 -26.63 -7.18
N PRO A 190 14.62 -26.27 -7.47
CA PRO A 190 14.16 -24.90 -7.45
C PRO A 190 14.12 -24.33 -6.03
N ASP A 191 14.74 -23.17 -5.83
CA ASP A 191 14.65 -22.38 -4.59
C ASP A 191 13.49 -21.37 -4.68
N TYR A 192 12.27 -21.86 -4.48
CA TYR A 192 11.08 -20.99 -4.50
C TYR A 192 11.07 -19.94 -3.39
N ASP A 193 11.57 -20.28 -2.21
CA ASP A 193 11.50 -19.40 -1.05
C ASP A 193 12.51 -18.25 -1.15
N GLY A 194 13.75 -18.54 -1.55
CA GLY A 194 14.73 -17.49 -1.82
C GLY A 194 14.36 -16.61 -3.02
N CYS A 195 13.70 -17.18 -4.03
CA CYS A 195 13.13 -16.39 -5.13
C CYS A 195 11.94 -15.52 -4.70
N PHE A 196 11.11 -16.00 -3.77
CA PHE A 196 10.01 -15.22 -3.23
C PHE A 196 10.49 -14.03 -2.40
N GLU A 197 11.57 -14.18 -1.63
CA GLU A 197 12.18 -13.05 -0.91
C GLU A 197 12.61 -11.94 -1.88
N LYS A 198 13.18 -12.29 -3.03
CA LYS A 198 13.51 -11.32 -4.10
C LYS A 198 12.26 -10.67 -4.70
N ALA A 199 11.16 -11.42 -4.85
CA ALA A 199 9.90 -10.88 -5.33
C ALA A 199 9.30 -9.87 -4.34
N MET A 200 9.39 -10.15 -3.05
CA MET A 200 9.00 -9.19 -2.00
C MET A 200 9.85 -7.93 -2.02
N GLU A 201 11.17 -8.05 -2.21
CA GLU A 201 12.06 -6.88 -2.32
C GLU A 201 11.70 -6.03 -3.55
N LEU A 202 11.49 -6.67 -4.70
CA LEU A 202 11.10 -6.00 -5.94
C LEU A 202 9.79 -5.24 -5.78
N THR A 203 8.71 -5.94 -5.41
CA THR A 203 7.38 -5.33 -5.23
C THR A 203 7.39 -4.24 -4.16
N GLY A 204 8.14 -4.46 -3.08
CA GLY A 204 8.31 -3.50 -2.00
C GLY A 204 9.02 -2.22 -2.40
N SER A 205 10.11 -2.33 -3.17
CA SER A 205 10.83 -1.15 -3.68
C SER A 205 9.95 -0.27 -4.57
N GLU A 206 9.17 -0.87 -5.48
CA GLU A 206 8.27 -0.13 -6.35
C GLU A 206 7.11 0.54 -5.58
N LEU A 207 6.58 -0.15 -4.57
CA LEU A 207 5.57 0.43 -3.68
C LEU A 207 6.13 1.66 -2.95
N GLU A 208 7.33 1.55 -2.38
CA GLU A 208 7.94 2.64 -1.64
C GLU A 208 8.20 3.86 -2.52
N ASP A 209 8.76 3.64 -3.71
CA ASP A 209 9.01 4.70 -4.68
C ASP A 209 7.70 5.35 -5.13
N THR A 210 6.64 4.56 -5.32
CA THR A 210 5.30 5.07 -5.61
C THR A 210 4.77 5.95 -4.48
N ILE A 211 4.82 5.48 -3.23
CA ILE A 211 4.35 6.24 -2.06
C ILE A 211 5.13 7.56 -1.94
N LYS A 212 6.47 7.51 -2.01
CA LYS A 212 7.35 8.68 -1.91
C LYS A 212 7.08 9.66 -3.06
N SER A 213 6.90 9.18 -4.28
CA SER A 213 6.55 10.01 -5.44
C SER A 213 5.18 10.68 -5.29
N VAL A 214 4.17 9.92 -4.84
CA VAL A 214 2.83 10.45 -4.62
C VAL A 214 2.84 11.53 -3.53
N TYR A 215 3.51 11.28 -2.41
CA TYR A 215 3.53 12.21 -1.27
C TYR A 215 4.42 13.43 -1.53
N HIS A 216 5.66 13.25 -1.97
CA HIS A 216 6.61 14.37 -2.10
C HIS A 216 6.45 15.16 -3.40
N SER A 217 5.89 14.58 -4.46
CA SER A 217 5.80 15.24 -5.77
C SER A 217 4.37 15.48 -6.22
N TRP A 218 3.53 14.45 -6.26
CA TRP A 218 2.18 14.60 -6.80
C TRP A 218 1.25 15.41 -5.90
N LEU A 219 1.27 15.16 -4.58
CA LEU A 219 0.39 15.83 -3.62
C LEU A 219 0.63 17.36 -3.57
N PRO A 220 1.87 17.88 -3.43
CA PRO A 220 2.12 19.32 -3.54
C PRO A 220 1.72 19.90 -4.90
N GLY A 221 1.97 19.15 -5.98
CA GLY A 221 1.58 19.55 -7.33
C GLY A 221 0.07 19.69 -7.51
N LYS A 222 -0.71 18.81 -6.87
CA LYS A 222 -2.18 18.88 -6.84
C LYS A 222 -2.66 20.19 -6.19
N SER A 223 -2.07 20.59 -5.06
CA SER A 223 -2.46 21.83 -4.37
C SER A 223 -2.21 23.07 -5.22
N ILE A 224 -1.04 23.16 -5.87
CA ILE A 224 -0.72 24.26 -6.80
C ILE A 224 -1.74 24.35 -7.95
N LEU A 225 -2.13 23.19 -8.51
CA LEU A 225 -3.11 23.13 -9.58
C LEU A 225 -4.50 23.59 -9.10
N LEU A 226 -4.93 23.16 -7.90
CA LEU A 226 -6.21 23.58 -7.32
C LEU A 226 -6.23 25.09 -7.08
N ASP A 227 -5.18 25.65 -6.49
CA ASP A 227 -5.06 27.10 -6.27
C ASP A 227 -5.13 27.88 -7.58
N ALA A 228 -4.46 27.39 -8.64
CA ALA A 228 -4.50 28.01 -9.95
C ALA A 228 -5.91 27.96 -10.57
N VAL A 229 -6.61 26.82 -10.41
CA VAL A 229 -7.99 26.66 -10.88
C VAL A 229 -8.92 27.57 -10.08
N GLU A 230 -8.87 27.62 -8.76
CA GLU A 230 -9.73 28.49 -7.94
C GLU A 230 -9.44 29.99 -8.17
N GLY A 231 -8.17 30.33 -8.40
CA GLY A 231 -7.74 31.68 -8.74
C GLY A 231 -8.07 32.13 -10.17
N ARG A 232 -8.51 31.21 -11.06
CA ARG A 232 -8.62 31.46 -12.51
C ARG A 232 -9.53 32.61 -12.92
N PHE A 233 -10.47 33.00 -12.05
CA PHE A 233 -11.40 34.11 -12.29
C PHE A 233 -11.12 35.37 -11.47
N LYS A 234 -10.14 35.34 -10.55
CA LYS A 234 -9.83 36.47 -9.66
C LYS A 234 -9.11 37.62 -10.38
N VAL A 235 -8.54 37.38 -11.56
CA VAL A 235 -7.95 38.44 -12.40
C VAL A 235 -8.95 38.87 -13.49
N ARG A 236 -9.84 39.80 -13.13
CA ARG A 236 -10.54 40.62 -14.12
C ARG A 236 -10.66 42.06 -13.61
N ARG A 237 -9.53 42.78 -13.61
CA ARG A 237 -9.50 44.25 -13.72
C ARG A 237 -8.87 44.60 -15.07
N ALA A 238 -9.55 45.45 -15.84
CA ALA A 238 -9.10 45.86 -17.16
C ALA A 238 -7.71 46.53 -17.08
N GLY A 239 -6.75 46.03 -17.87
CA GLY A 239 -5.49 46.73 -18.14
C GLY A 239 -4.19 46.09 -17.63
N ALA A 240 -4.19 44.99 -16.87
CA ALA A 240 -2.95 44.36 -16.41
C ALA A 240 -2.46 43.24 -17.36
N PRO A 241 -1.15 43.17 -17.70
CA PRO A 241 -0.59 42.07 -18.47
C PRO A 241 -0.76 40.76 -17.70
N SER A 242 -1.34 39.74 -18.33
CA SER A 242 -1.51 38.42 -17.72
C SER A 242 -0.15 37.71 -17.60
N THR A 243 0.40 37.61 -16.40
CA THR A 243 1.52 36.68 -16.15
C THR A 243 0.96 35.26 -16.18
N VAL A 244 1.07 34.58 -17.32
CA VAL A 244 0.80 33.15 -17.41
C VAL A 244 1.95 32.44 -16.69
N LYS A 245 1.72 31.96 -15.46
CA LYS A 245 2.65 31.05 -14.81
C LYS A 245 2.49 29.68 -15.46
N ASN A 246 3.47 29.27 -16.26
CA ASN A 246 3.58 27.91 -16.74
C ASN A 246 4.10 27.03 -15.61
N TYR A 247 3.24 26.18 -15.06
CA TYR A 247 3.65 25.14 -14.13
C TYR A 247 3.98 23.87 -14.92
N PHE A 248 5.26 23.51 -14.97
CA PHE A 248 5.69 22.22 -15.49
C PHE A 248 5.67 21.20 -14.35
N LEU A 249 4.56 20.47 -14.21
CA LEU A 249 4.45 19.36 -13.27
C LEU A 249 4.92 18.08 -13.97
N SER A 250 6.20 17.75 -13.82
CA SER A 250 6.79 16.52 -14.38
C SER A 250 6.05 15.25 -13.96
N SER A 251 5.46 15.23 -12.76
CA SER A 251 4.74 14.08 -12.19
C SER A 251 3.37 13.77 -12.81
N LEU A 252 2.87 14.62 -13.73
CA LEU A 252 1.59 14.39 -14.41
C LEU A 252 1.75 14.02 -15.90
N GLY A 253 2.98 13.99 -16.43
CA GLY A 253 3.24 13.67 -17.84
C GLY A 253 2.51 14.58 -18.85
N ARG A 254 1.94 15.71 -18.39
CA ARG A 254 1.14 16.63 -19.20
C ARG A 254 1.55 18.06 -18.90
N THR A 255 1.97 18.78 -19.93
CA THR A 255 2.01 20.24 -19.93
C THR A 255 0.58 20.77 -19.95
N PHE A 256 0.16 21.44 -18.88
CA PHE A 256 -1.10 22.19 -18.88
C PHE A 256 -0.85 23.59 -19.43
N THR A 257 -1.11 23.79 -20.71
CA THR A 257 -1.24 25.12 -21.31
C THR A 257 -2.71 25.52 -21.32
N LEU A 258 -3.07 26.49 -20.47
CA LEU A 258 -4.36 27.17 -20.54
C LEU A 258 -4.34 28.14 -21.75
N SER A 259 -4.71 27.66 -22.92
CA SER A 259 -4.92 28.50 -24.11
C SER A 259 -6.42 28.77 -24.33
N LYS A 260 -6.76 30.04 -24.57
CA LYS A 260 -8.12 30.52 -24.79
C LYS A 260 -8.49 30.35 -26.28
N LYS A 261 -9.47 29.50 -26.61
CA LYS A 261 -10.21 29.64 -27.89
C LYS A 261 -11.30 30.70 -27.69
N SER A 262 -11.10 31.90 -28.22
CA SER A 262 -12.14 32.93 -28.29
C SER A 262 -12.92 32.78 -29.61
N SER A 263 -14.09 32.16 -29.59
CA SER A 263 -15.10 32.34 -30.64
C SER A 263 -15.89 33.61 -30.34
N VAL A 264 -15.65 34.67 -31.11
CA VAL A 264 -16.51 35.86 -31.12
C VAL A 264 -17.49 35.70 -32.27
N SER A 265 -18.76 35.43 -31.95
CA SER A 265 -19.88 35.62 -32.86
C SER A 265 -20.04 37.11 -33.14
N LYS A 266 -20.02 37.51 -34.42
CA LYS A 266 -20.39 38.88 -34.83
C LYS A 266 -21.92 39.03 -34.75
N PRO A 267 -22.46 40.13 -34.23
CA PRO A 267 -23.89 40.43 -34.34
C PRO A 267 -24.20 41.02 -35.72
N ASN A 268 -25.42 40.74 -36.20
CA ASN A 268 -25.99 41.21 -37.46
C ASN A 268 -25.96 42.75 -37.60
N MET A 269 -25.62 43.20 -38.80
CA MET A 269 -26.31 44.26 -39.54
C MET A 269 -26.54 43.77 -40.95
#